data_AF-A0A3C1P622-F1
#
_entry.id   AF-A0A3C1P622-F1
#
_cell.length_a   1.000
_cell.length_b   1.000
_cell.length_c   1.000
_cell.angle_alpha   90.00
_cell.angle_beta   90.00
_cell.angle_gamma   90.00
#
_symmetry.space_group_name_H-M   'P 1'
#
loop_
_entity.id
_entity.type
_entity.pdbx_description
1 polymer ?
#
loop_
_entity_poly.entity_id
_entity_poly.type
_entity_poly.pdbx_seq_one_letter_code
_entity_poly.pdbx_strand_id
1 'polypeptide(L)'
;NKAESLLALAGTKIIGYQPAKEIPLTTRALNLTAAEAQIIATASRGEFLVKLQTIHGMRSYRLQVDLHPYELEWWDTTAGMSAPARATAPTGGAT
;
A
#
# COMPACT_ATOMS: atom_id res chain seq x y z
N ASN A 1 13.12 14.44 -1.77
CA ASN A 1 11.73 14.85 -1.48
C ASN A 1 11.25 14.10 -0.23
N LYS A 2 10.54 14.70 0.74
CA LYS A 2 10.27 14.07 2.07
C LYS A 2 9.55 12.70 1.96
N ALA A 3 8.67 12.55 0.98
CA ALA A 3 7.94 11.30 0.72
C ALA A 3 8.86 10.15 0.22
N GLU A 4 9.83 10.46 -0.65
CA GLU A 4 10.79 9.46 -1.14
C GLU A 4 11.67 8.93 0.00
N SER A 5 12.07 9.81 0.92
CA SER A 5 12.85 9.41 2.11
C SER A 5 12.06 8.49 3.03
N LEU A 6 10.76 8.74 3.23
CA LEU A 6 9.90 7.85 4.04
C LEU A 6 9.74 6.47 3.40
N LEU A 7 9.54 6.42 2.08
CA LEU A 7 9.44 5.16 1.35
C LEU A 7 10.76 4.38 1.39
N ALA A 8 11.90 5.06 1.25
CA ALA A 8 13.22 4.44 1.34
C ALA A 8 13.49 3.85 2.74
N LEU A 9 13.13 4.57 3.81
CA LEU A 9 13.41 4.18 5.19
C LEU A 9 12.51 3.07 5.75
N ALA A 10 11.39 2.75 5.09
CA ALA A 10 10.50 1.71 5.56
C ALA A 10 11.18 0.33 5.55
N GLY A 11 11.42 -0.26 6.72
CA GLY A 11 12.02 -1.60 6.85
C GLY A 11 11.14 -2.71 6.26
N THR A 12 9.83 -2.50 6.21
CA THR A 12 8.86 -3.38 5.56
C THR A 12 8.02 -2.58 4.58
N LYS A 13 7.81 -3.13 3.38
CA LYS A 13 6.93 -2.57 2.36
C LYS A 13 5.95 -3.66 1.94
N ILE A 14 4.66 -3.34 1.96
CA ILE A 14 3.59 -4.22 1.47
C ILE A 14 2.97 -3.50 0.28
N ILE A 15 3.06 -4.10 -0.90
CA ILE A 15 2.64 -3.50 -2.16
C ILE A 15 1.56 -4.37 -2.77
N GLY A 16 0.36 -3.83 -2.93
CA GLY A 16 -0.73 -4.48 -3.65
C GLY A 16 -0.65 -4.26 -5.15
N TYR A 17 -1.74 -4.56 -5.84
CA TYR A 17 -1.88 -4.28 -7.27
C TYR A 17 -1.56 -2.81 -7.61
N GLN A 18 -0.88 -2.62 -8.75
CA GLN A 18 -0.57 -1.31 -9.32
C GLN A 18 -1.02 -1.28 -10.79
N PRO A 19 -1.76 -0.25 -11.23
CA PRO A 19 -2.16 -0.13 -12.63
C PRO A 19 -0.94 0.10 -13.53
N ALA A 20 -1.00 -0.35 -14.79
CA ALA A 20 0.13 -0.33 -15.72
C ALA A 20 0.85 1.04 -15.82
N LYS A 21 0.09 2.14 -15.74
CA LYS A 21 0.62 3.52 -15.77
C LYS A 21 1.46 3.89 -14.54
N GLU A 22 1.24 3.24 -13.39
CA GLU A 22 1.92 3.51 -12.12
C GLU A 22 3.11 2.58 -11.88
N ILE A 23 3.17 1.43 -12.57
CA ILE A 23 4.26 0.44 -12.44
C ILE A 23 5.65 1.07 -12.57
N PRO A 24 5.97 1.91 -13.58
CA PRO A 24 7.32 2.48 -13.70
C PRO A 24 7.70 3.38 -12.52
N LEU A 25 6.73 4.14 -12.00
CA LEU A 25 6.93 5.05 -10.87
C LEU A 25 7.14 4.25 -9.59
N THR A 26 6.28 3.29 -9.31
CA THR A 26 6.36 2.43 -8.12
C THR A 26 7.63 1.58 -8.13
N THR A 27 8.03 1.06 -9.29
CA THR A 27 9.28 0.30 -9.47
C THR A 27 10.49 1.15 -9.09
N ARG A 28 10.57 2.39 -9.55
CA ARG A 28 11.67 3.31 -9.19
C ARG A 28 11.63 3.71 -7.72
N ALA A 29 10.46 4.10 -7.23
CA ALA A 29 10.30 4.60 -5.85
C ALA A 29 10.64 3.54 -4.80
N LEU A 30 10.36 2.26 -5.09
CA LEU A 30 10.56 1.15 -4.16
C LEU A 30 11.75 0.25 -4.52
N ASN A 31 12.54 0.65 -5.52
CA ASN A 31 13.67 -0.11 -6.05
C ASN A 31 13.29 -1.58 -6.31
N LEU A 32 12.27 -1.78 -7.16
CA LEU A 32 11.76 -3.09 -7.50
C LEU A 32 12.54 -3.71 -8.66
N THR A 33 12.75 -5.02 -8.62
CA THR A 33 13.23 -5.78 -9.77
C THR A 33 12.12 -5.96 -10.81
N ALA A 34 12.47 -6.36 -12.03
CA ALA A 34 11.48 -6.65 -13.06
C ALA A 34 10.48 -7.75 -12.64
N ALA A 35 10.95 -8.78 -11.92
CA ALA A 35 10.09 -9.85 -11.41
C ALA A 35 9.12 -9.35 -10.32
N GLU A 36 9.59 -8.47 -9.43
CA GLU A 36 8.77 -7.83 -8.42
C GLU A 36 7.71 -6.90 -9.04
N ALA A 37 8.10 -6.13 -10.05
CA ALA A 37 7.19 -5.29 -10.83
C ALA A 37 6.10 -6.13 -11.51
N GLN A 38 6.43 -7.31 -12.02
CA GLN A 38 5.46 -8.22 -12.61
C GLN A 38 4.44 -8.72 -11.58
N ILE A 39 4.88 -9.03 -10.34
CA ILE A 39 3.97 -9.47 -9.26
C ILE A 39 2.91 -8.41 -8.99
N ILE A 40 3.31 -7.14 -8.82
CA ILE A 40 2.36 -6.06 -8.52
C ILE A 40 1.50 -5.67 -9.74
N ALA A 41 1.93 -5.99 -10.96
CA ALA A 41 1.14 -5.79 -12.17
C ALA A 41 0.02 -6.83 -12.34
N THR A 42 0.19 -8.03 -11.79
CA THR A 42 -0.77 -9.13 -11.92
C THR A 42 -1.42 -9.55 -10.61
N ALA A 43 -1.11 -8.86 -9.50
CA ALA A 43 -1.65 -9.19 -8.18
C ALA A 43 -3.17 -9.13 -8.19
N SER A 44 -3.81 -10.23 -7.77
CA SER A 44 -5.25 -10.25 -7.53
C SER A 44 -5.61 -9.68 -6.16
N ARG A 45 -6.91 -9.57 -5.86
CA ARG A 45 -7.37 -9.22 -4.51
C ARG A 45 -6.75 -10.20 -3.48
N GLY A 46 -6.20 -9.64 -2.41
CA GLY A 46 -5.53 -10.42 -1.37
C GLY A 46 -4.07 -10.76 -1.68
N GLU A 47 -3.59 -10.52 -2.90
CA GLU A 47 -2.18 -10.72 -3.26
C GLU A 47 -1.35 -9.46 -3.04
N PHE A 48 -0.19 -9.66 -2.43
CA PHE A 48 0.77 -8.59 -2.17
C PHE A 48 2.19 -9.04 -2.44
N LEU A 49 3.01 -8.11 -2.94
CA LEU A 49 4.46 -8.18 -2.82
C LEU A 49 4.85 -7.62 -1.45
N VAL A 50 5.59 -8.40 -0.67
CA VAL A 50 6.15 -7.96 0.60
C VAL A 50 7.66 -7.89 0.49
N LYS A 51 8.24 -6.70 0.73
CA LYS A 51 9.70 -6.51 0.87
C LYS A 51 10.05 -6.28 2.34
N LEU A 52 10.88 -7.14 2.89
CA LEU A 52 11.27 -7.16 4.30
C LEU A 52 12.79 -7.02 4.46
N GLN A 53 13.22 -5.99 5.18
CA GLN A 53 14.62 -5.79 5.53
C GLN A 53 14.92 -6.72 6.70
N THR A 54 15.75 -7.72 6.43
CA THR A 54 16.22 -8.67 7.44
C THR A 54 17.65 -8.33 7.84
N ILE A 55 18.16 -8.99 8.90
CA ILE A 55 19.57 -8.94 9.27
C ILE A 55 20.50 -9.46 8.15
N HIS A 56 19.96 -10.22 7.19
CA HIS A 56 20.67 -10.77 6.05
C HIS A 56 20.43 -9.98 4.74
N GLY A 57 19.85 -8.78 4.84
CA GLY A 57 19.52 -7.93 3.71
C GLY A 57 18.03 -7.95 3.33
N MET A 58 17.71 -7.37 2.18
CA MET A 58 16.35 -7.25 1.66
C MET A 58 15.86 -8.59 1.10
N ARG A 59 14.69 -9.05 1.53
CA ARG A 59 13.99 -10.23 1.00
C ARG A 59 12.63 -9.84 0.45
N SER A 60 12.17 -10.58 -0.54
CA SER A 60 10.90 -10.33 -1.22
C SER A 60 10.05 -11.59 -1.25
N TYR A 61 8.76 -11.46 -0.94
CA TYR A 61 7.79 -12.55 -0.85
C TYR A 61 6.52 -12.18 -1.60
N ARG A 62 5.89 -13.16 -2.25
CA ARG A 62 4.50 -13.05 -2.66
C ARG A 62 3.63 -13.61 -1.54
N LEU A 63 2.72 -12.79 -1.04
CA LEU A 63 1.80 -13.12 0.05
C LEU A 63 0.38 -13.15 -0.49
N GLN A 64 -0.37 -14.20 -0.17
CA GLN A 64 -1.82 -14.27 -0.31
C GLN A 64 -2.43 -14.07 1.07
N VAL A 65 -3.36 -13.13 1.19
CA VAL A 65 -4.17 -12.91 2.38
C VAL A 65 -5.60 -13.25 2.02
N ASP A 66 -6.10 -14.32 2.63
CA ASP A 66 -7.51 -14.66 2.61
C ASP A 66 -8.13 -14.21 3.93
N LEU A 67 -9.28 -13.56 3.84
CA LEU A 67 -10.06 -13.10 4.99
C LEU A 67 -11.18 -14.09 5.23
N HIS A 68 -11.43 -14.41 6.50
CA HIS A 68 -12.60 -15.18 6.85
C HIS A 68 -13.87 -14.38 6.49
N PRO A 69 -14.99 -15.00 6.05
CA PRO A 69 -16.20 -14.24 5.73
C PRO A 69 -16.74 -13.37 6.89
N TYR A 70 -16.61 -13.83 8.13
CA TYR A 70 -17.00 -13.04 9.33
C TYR A 70 -16.07 -11.86 9.63
N GLU A 71 -14.84 -11.95 9.15
CA GLU A 71 -13.83 -10.92 9.30
C GLU A 71 -14.07 -9.74 8.32
N LEU A 72 -14.66 -10.02 7.15
CA LEU A 72 -15.00 -8.98 6.17
C LEU A 72 -15.90 -7.89 6.75
N GLU A 73 -16.88 -8.25 7.58
CA GLU A 73 -17.80 -7.28 8.18
C GLU A 73 -17.09 -6.35 9.17
N TRP A 74 -16.07 -6.84 9.88
CA TRP A 74 -15.31 -6.06 10.86
C TRP A 74 -14.41 -5.01 10.19
N TRP A 75 -14.01 -5.25 8.94
CA TRP A 75 -13.11 -4.39 8.19
C TRP A 75 -13.76 -3.76 6.95
N ASP A 76 -15.08 -3.88 6.81
CA ASP A 76 -15.82 -3.19 5.76
C ASP A 76 -15.89 -1.69 6.06
N THR A 77 -14.99 -0.96 5.42
CA THR A 77 -14.90 0.50 5.52
C THR A 77 -15.77 1.22 4.49
N THR A 78 -16.55 0.49 3.67
CA THR A 78 -17.37 1.06 2.59
C THR A 78 -18.37 2.08 3.13
N ALA A 79 -19.02 1.77 4.26
CA ALA A 79 -19.94 2.70 4.91
C ALA A 79 -19.23 3.98 5.40
N GLY A 80 -18.01 3.85 5.92
CA GLY A 80 -17.19 4.99 6.35
C GLY A 80 -16.69 5.85 5.18
N MET A 81 -16.36 5.23 4.04
CA MET A 81 -15.94 5.95 2.82
C MET A 81 -17.11 6.60 2.07
N SER A 82 -18.32 6.07 2.21
CA SER A 82 -19.53 6.61 1.59
C SER A 82 -20.16 7.72 2.43
N ALA A 83 -19.77 7.86 3.70
CA ALA A 83 -20.20 8.98 4.51
C ALA A 83 -19.69 10.29 3.88
N PRO A 84 -20.54 11.32 3.74
CA PRO A 84 -20.11 12.60 3.21
C PRO A 84 -18.96 13.11 4.08
N ALA A 85 -17.87 13.53 3.43
CA ALA A 85 -16.75 14.14 4.13
C ALA A 85 -17.30 15.23 5.04
N ARG A 86 -17.25 15.00 6.36
CA ARG A 86 -17.66 16.02 7.33
C ARG A 86 -16.72 17.18 7.10
N ALA A 87 -17.23 18.26 6.51
CA ALA A 87 -16.49 19.49 6.36
C ALA A 87 -16.04 19.90 7.77
N THR A 88 -14.76 19.70 8.08
CA THR A 88 -14.11 20.39 9.18
C THR A 88 -14.13 21.85 8.79
N ALA A 89 -15.10 22.59 9.33
CA ALA A 89 -15.13 24.03 9.21
C ALA A 89 -13.74 24.55 9.62
N PRO A 90 -13.12 25.45 8.84
CA PRO A 90 -11.92 26.11 9.31
C PRO A 90 -12.32 26.88 10.56
N THR A 91 -11.85 26.46 11.73
CA THR A 91 -11.93 27.27 12.94
C THR A 91 -10.96 28.44 12.76
N GLY A 92 -11.41 29.44 12.01
CA GLY A 92 -10.77 30.72 11.85
C GLY A 92 -11.49 31.76 12.72
N GLY A 93 -10.78 32.24 13.73
CA GLY A 93 -10.90 33.61 14.23
C GLY A 93 -11.83 33.82 15.43
N ALA A 94 -11.24 34.25 16.55
CA ALA A 94 -11.79 35.33 17.37
C ALA A 94 -10.65 35.97 18.18
N THR A 95 -10.36 37.22 17.80
CA THR A 95 -9.85 38.38 18.58
C THR A 95 -8.59 38.23 19.43
#